data_AF-A0A0C2Z2Q8-F1
#
_entry.id   AF-A0A0C2Z2Q8-F1
#
_cell.length_a   1.000
_cell.length_b   1.000
_cell.length_c   1.000
_cell.angle_alpha   90.00
_cell.angle_beta   90.00
_cell.angle_gamma   90.00
#
_symmetry.space_group_name_H-M   'P 1'
#
loop_
_entity.id
_entity.type
_entity.pdbx_description
1 polymer ?
#
loop_
_entity_poly.entity_id
_entity_poly.type
_entity_poly.pdbx_seq_one_letter_code
_entity_poly.pdbx_strand_id
1 'polypeptide(L)'
;MSGPKITTSKSTLMHACLAYMSPELNAIDYIIRGPYTKSNPRQVTLPTEILLLIRGWLFPTITAHLIKQSMTALAVYEQSLRDLLCADCIAYNVDIYGQDIWQWEQFSGACSCNPGSDNQIPFQHTHRTTLRNSTRNSRMGRHIISLDPQQFVDAEHWLESYLYQTATLFEANRRGHEWSVPSGTRSAPPTDIWDVVHSALREYDCEVTGEFNERKRTRNRAGRDQFLVKRKLVQVVPSHFRDKGHPSSDTSWRAEANLRRAGMDLGLLLEHPHPPIIPVKFSPHSTRRLRWPSASNSCYKGQDIVELFQTFFQILASLLAACLSLPITFAILALTIVCFYSRPRSFRIL
;
A
#
# COMPACT_ATOMS: atom_id res chain seq x y z
N MET A 1 35.12 -9.59 11.53
CA MET A 1 33.82 -9.58 12.22
C MET A 1 32.80 -8.94 11.30
N SER A 2 31.65 -9.58 11.05
CA SER A 2 30.58 -8.95 10.27
C SER A 2 30.03 -7.76 11.06
N GLY A 3 30.03 -6.56 10.46
CA GLY A 3 29.51 -5.35 11.11
C GLY A 3 28.01 -5.45 11.46
N PRO A 4 27.49 -4.53 12.29
CA PRO A 4 26.08 -4.49 12.64
C PRO A 4 25.25 -4.26 11.38
N LYS A 5 24.18 -5.05 11.23
CA LYS A 5 23.27 -4.99 10.08
C LYS A 5 21.85 -5.37 10.45
N ILE A 6 20.87 -4.73 9.81
CA ILE A 6 19.45 -5.10 9.90
C ILE A 6 19.07 -5.78 8.60
N THR A 7 18.50 -6.98 8.67
CA THR A 7 18.00 -7.69 7.48
C THR A 7 16.49 -7.59 7.45
N THR A 8 15.93 -7.09 6.35
CA THR A 8 14.49 -6.91 6.15
C THR A 8 14.09 -7.26 4.73
N SER A 9 12.79 -7.40 4.45
CA SER A 9 12.32 -7.59 3.08
C SER A 9 12.34 -6.26 2.32
N LYS A 10 12.59 -6.30 1.00
CA LYS A 10 12.52 -5.11 0.14
C LYS A 10 11.19 -4.37 0.27
N SER A 11 10.09 -5.11 0.15
CA SER A 11 8.74 -4.58 0.29
C SER A 11 8.54 -3.87 1.63
N THR A 12 8.91 -4.50 2.75
CA THR A 12 8.80 -3.88 4.08
C THR A 12 9.60 -2.57 4.17
N LEU A 13 10.83 -2.56 3.66
CA LEU A 13 11.67 -1.37 3.68
C LEU A 13 11.06 -0.22 2.86
N MET A 14 10.58 -0.50 1.64
CA MET A 14 9.94 0.52 0.79
C MET A 14 8.70 1.11 1.47
N HIS A 15 7.82 0.28 2.02
CA HIS A 15 6.63 0.76 2.73
C HIS A 15 6.97 1.55 4.00
N ALA A 16 7.96 1.11 4.77
CA ALA A 16 8.42 1.80 5.97
C ALA A 16 9.01 3.18 5.65
N CYS A 17 9.87 3.28 4.64
CA CYS A 17 10.43 4.56 4.19
C CYS A 17 9.35 5.48 3.62
N LEU A 18 8.38 4.95 2.87
CA LEU A 18 7.27 5.73 2.35
C LEU A 18 6.34 6.23 3.48
N ALA A 19 6.07 5.38 4.49
CA ALA A 19 5.34 5.78 5.69
C ALA A 19 6.07 6.88 6.45
N TYR A 20 7.39 6.75 6.63
CA TYR A 20 8.22 7.79 7.26
C TYR A 20 8.07 9.15 6.56
N MET A 21 7.95 9.14 5.24
CA MET A 21 7.81 10.34 4.42
C MET A 21 6.35 10.81 4.25
N SER A 22 5.38 10.18 4.90
CA SER A 22 3.98 10.55 4.76
C SER A 22 3.70 11.96 5.32
N PRO A 23 2.69 12.68 4.78
CA PRO A 23 2.35 14.01 5.26
C PRO A 23 1.94 14.03 6.73
N GLU A 24 1.29 12.97 7.22
CA GLU A 24 0.85 12.86 8.61
C GLU A 24 2.04 12.77 9.57
N LEU A 25 3.04 11.94 9.25
CA LEU A 25 4.24 11.82 10.07
C LEU A 25 5.11 13.05 9.99
N ASN A 26 5.26 13.64 8.80
CA ASN A 26 5.96 14.91 8.65
C ASN A 26 5.31 16.03 9.46
N ALA A 27 3.98 16.09 9.52
CA ALA A 27 3.26 17.07 10.33
C ALA A 27 3.51 16.86 11.84
N ILE A 28 3.46 15.62 12.31
CA ILE A 28 3.77 15.29 13.71
C ILE A 28 5.24 15.62 14.04
N ASP A 29 6.18 15.23 13.19
CA ASP A 29 7.60 15.53 13.37
C ASP A 29 7.86 17.04 13.34
N TYR A 30 7.14 17.80 12.50
CA TYR A 30 7.20 19.26 12.49
C TYR A 30 6.69 19.86 13.81
N ILE A 31 5.60 19.34 14.38
CA ILE A 31 5.08 19.79 15.68
C ILE A 31 6.07 19.46 16.81
N ILE A 32 6.70 18.28 16.78
CA ILE A 32 7.68 17.84 17.78
C ILE A 32 8.96 18.67 17.73
N ARG A 33 9.50 18.91 16.51
CA ARG A 33 10.76 19.65 16.30
C ARG A 33 10.56 21.16 16.31
N GLY A 34 9.33 21.60 16.06
CA GLY A 34 8.97 23.00 15.94
C GLY A 34 9.50 23.78 17.14
N PRO A 35 10.28 24.86 16.93
CA PRO A 35 10.63 25.72 18.03
C PRO A 35 9.31 26.21 18.58
N TYR A 36 9.00 25.87 19.83
CA TYR A 36 7.92 26.52 20.58
C TYR A 36 8.21 28.01 20.51
N THR A 37 7.65 28.67 19.51
CA THR A 37 7.93 30.06 19.27
C THR A 37 7.31 30.75 20.46
N LYS A 38 8.17 31.32 21.29
CA LYS A 38 7.86 32.08 22.51
C LYS A 38 6.84 33.21 22.29
N SER A 39 6.32 33.38 21.08
CA SER A 39 5.46 34.45 20.63
C SER A 39 3.96 34.19 20.84
N ASN A 40 3.51 32.98 21.15
CA ASN A 40 2.08 32.77 21.44
C ASN A 40 1.80 31.87 22.67
N PRO A 41 1.76 32.44 23.88
CA PRO A 41 1.50 31.69 25.13
C PRO A 41 0.10 31.06 25.20
N ARG A 42 -0.76 31.26 24.19
CA ARG A 42 -2.11 30.68 24.13
C ARG A 42 -2.21 29.38 23.34
N GLN A 43 -1.14 28.95 22.67
CA GLN A 43 -1.20 27.71 21.91
C GLN A 43 -0.99 26.51 22.85
N VAL A 44 -2.10 25.93 23.30
CA VAL A 44 -2.09 24.67 24.05
C VAL A 44 -1.50 23.60 23.14
N THR A 45 -0.33 23.13 23.52
CA THR A 45 0.40 22.08 22.82
C THR A 45 0.46 20.86 23.72
N LEU A 46 0.35 19.68 23.12
CA LEU A 46 0.47 18.43 23.86
C LEU A 46 1.92 18.28 24.37
N PRO A 47 2.13 17.65 25.54
CA PRO A 47 3.47 17.27 26.00
C PRO A 47 4.20 16.42 24.95
N THR A 48 5.52 16.58 24.84
CA THR A 48 6.34 15.88 23.85
C THR A 48 6.23 14.36 23.98
N GLU A 49 6.07 13.84 25.19
CA GLU A 49 5.90 12.41 25.47
C GLU A 49 4.63 11.87 24.80
N ILE A 50 3.54 12.65 24.81
CA ILE A 50 2.28 12.28 24.16
C ILE A 50 2.43 12.33 22.64
N LEU A 51 3.14 13.34 22.11
CA LEU A 51 3.41 13.43 20.67
C LEU A 51 4.28 12.28 20.17
N LEU A 52 5.30 11.88 20.94
CA LEU A 52 6.13 10.72 20.63
C LEU A 52 5.35 9.41 20.69
N LEU A 53 4.42 9.28 21.64
CA LEU A 53 3.51 8.15 21.70
C LEU A 53 2.60 8.11 20.47
N ILE A 54 1.97 9.23 20.11
CA ILE A 54 1.16 9.36 18.89
C ILE A 54 1.98 8.97 17.66
N ARG A 55 3.19 9.50 17.50
CA ARG A 55 4.11 9.16 16.42
C ARG A 55 4.39 7.65 16.37
N GLY A 56 4.68 7.04 17.52
CA GLY A 56 4.94 5.60 17.65
C GLY A 56 3.77 4.71 17.25
N TRP A 57 2.53 5.17 17.42
CA TRP A 57 1.32 4.47 16.94
C TRP A 57 0.99 4.77 15.48
N LEU A 58 1.23 6.00 15.05
CA LEU A 58 0.92 6.49 13.71
C LEU A 58 1.77 5.77 12.66
N PHE A 59 3.08 5.65 12.90
CA PHE A 59 4.01 5.02 11.97
C PHE A 59 3.63 3.58 11.55
N PRO A 60 3.44 2.62 12.48
CA PRO A 60 3.06 1.26 12.10
C PRO A 60 1.67 1.22 11.46
N THR A 61 0.75 2.10 11.87
CA THR A 61 -0.60 2.18 11.28
C THR A 61 -0.54 2.60 9.81
N ILE A 62 0.25 3.64 9.48
CA ILE A 62 0.45 4.09 8.09
C ILE A 62 1.16 3.02 7.28
N THR A 63 2.21 2.40 7.83
CA THR A 63 2.94 1.31 7.15
C THR A 63 2.00 0.14 6.81
N ALA A 64 1.19 -0.30 7.77
CA ALA A 64 0.20 -1.37 7.55
C ALA A 64 -0.87 -0.96 6.52
N HIS A 65 -1.32 0.30 6.56
CA HIS A 65 -2.27 0.82 5.58
C HIS A 65 -1.69 0.81 4.16
N LEU A 66 -0.46 1.29 3.97
CA LEU A 66 0.21 1.29 2.68
C LEU A 66 0.41 -0.13 2.14
N ILE A 67 0.78 -1.09 3.00
CA ILE A 67 0.89 -2.51 2.62
C ILE A 67 -0.48 -3.05 2.18
N LYS A 68 -1.54 -2.81 2.95
CA LYS A 68 -2.89 -3.27 2.59
C LYS A 68 -3.35 -2.64 1.26
N GLN A 69 -3.06 -1.37 1.06
CA GLN A 69 -3.44 -0.62 -0.13
C GLN A 69 -2.70 -1.12 -1.36
N SER A 70 -1.39 -1.37 -1.28
CA SER A 70 -0.59 -1.93 -2.37
C SER A 70 -1.00 -3.36 -2.71
N MET A 71 -1.27 -4.21 -1.71
CA MET A 71 -1.81 -5.57 -1.93
C MET A 71 -3.17 -5.55 -2.63
N THR A 72 -4.06 -4.64 -2.23
CA THR A 72 -5.37 -4.49 -2.86
C THR A 72 -5.24 -4.00 -4.31
N ALA A 73 -4.37 -3.01 -4.53
CA ALA A 73 -4.09 -2.49 -5.87
C ALA A 73 -3.45 -3.54 -6.78
N LEU A 74 -2.57 -4.40 -6.24
CA LEU A 74 -1.97 -5.51 -6.97
C LEU A 74 -3.04 -6.51 -7.41
N ALA A 75 -3.92 -6.92 -6.49
CA ALA A 75 -5.02 -7.84 -6.80
C ALA A 75 -5.97 -7.27 -7.87
N VAL A 76 -6.27 -5.97 -7.82
CA VAL A 76 -7.07 -5.29 -8.84
C VAL A 76 -6.34 -5.29 -10.18
N TYR A 77 -5.03 -5.02 -10.20
CA TYR A 77 -4.22 -5.05 -11.42
C TYR A 77 -4.18 -6.46 -12.03
N GLU A 78 -3.89 -7.49 -11.24
CA GLU A 78 -3.88 -8.88 -11.67
C GLU A 78 -5.25 -9.33 -12.20
N GLN A 79 -6.34 -8.94 -11.52
CA GLN A 79 -7.68 -9.21 -12.01
C GLN A 79 -7.95 -8.50 -13.33
N SER A 80 -7.53 -7.24 -13.46
CA SER A 80 -7.69 -6.47 -14.70
C SER A 80 -6.93 -7.11 -15.86
N LEU A 81 -5.77 -7.74 -15.60
CA LEU A 81 -5.05 -8.53 -16.61
C LEU A 81 -5.80 -9.80 -16.99
N ARG A 82 -6.41 -10.51 -16.03
CA ARG A 82 -7.24 -11.69 -16.29
C ARG A 82 -8.48 -11.35 -17.11
N ASP A 83 -9.09 -10.19 -16.85
CA ASP A 83 -10.27 -9.70 -17.57
C ASP A 83 -9.99 -9.40 -19.06
N LEU A 84 -8.70 -9.32 -19.46
CA LEU A 84 -8.32 -9.24 -20.88
C LEU A 84 -8.50 -10.58 -21.62
N LEU A 85 -8.64 -11.69 -20.89
CA LEU A 85 -8.79 -13.04 -21.44
C LEU A 85 -10.23 -13.55 -21.28
N CYS A 86 -10.69 -14.38 -22.22
CA CYS A 86 -11.92 -15.13 -22.05
C CYS A 86 -11.73 -16.30 -21.06
N ALA A 87 -12.84 -16.87 -20.57
CA ALA A 87 -12.80 -17.97 -19.59
C ALA A 87 -11.94 -19.15 -20.06
N ASP A 88 -12.00 -19.52 -21.34
CA ASP A 88 -11.22 -20.63 -21.90
C ASP A 88 -9.72 -20.33 -21.94
N CYS A 89 -9.34 -19.10 -22.32
CA CYS A 89 -7.94 -18.68 -22.29
C CYS A 89 -7.39 -18.60 -20.86
N ILE A 90 -8.20 -18.18 -19.89
CA ILE A 90 -7.82 -18.20 -18.47
C ILE A 90 -7.58 -19.64 -18.02
N ALA A 91 -8.53 -20.56 -18.29
CA ALA A 91 -8.40 -21.96 -17.93
C ALA A 91 -7.13 -22.59 -18.52
N TYR A 92 -6.88 -22.36 -19.80
CA TYR A 92 -5.66 -22.83 -20.48
C TYR A 92 -4.38 -22.31 -19.80
N ASN A 93 -4.28 -21.01 -19.52
CA ASN A 93 -3.09 -20.45 -18.89
C ASN A 93 -2.90 -20.97 -17.45
N VAL A 94 -3.98 -21.14 -16.70
CA VAL A 94 -3.95 -21.74 -15.36
C VAL A 94 -3.47 -23.19 -15.40
N ASP A 95 -3.90 -23.97 -16.39
CA ASP A 95 -3.49 -25.37 -16.53
C ASP A 95 -2.01 -25.53 -16.93
N ILE A 96 -1.51 -24.64 -17.80
CA ILE A 96 -0.14 -24.72 -18.33
C ILE A 96 0.88 -24.08 -17.36
N TYR A 97 0.62 -22.86 -16.90
CA TYR A 97 1.55 -22.04 -16.13
C TYR A 97 1.23 -21.99 -14.64
N GLY A 98 -0.01 -22.27 -14.23
CA GLY A 98 -0.48 -22.16 -12.85
C GLY A 98 -1.27 -20.88 -12.58
N GLN A 99 -1.70 -20.72 -11.32
CA GLN A 99 -2.56 -19.59 -10.91
C GLN A 99 -1.85 -18.23 -10.89
N ASP A 100 -0.52 -18.25 -10.84
CA ASP A 100 0.32 -17.04 -10.77
C ASP A 100 0.47 -16.42 -12.16
N ILE A 101 -0.21 -15.29 -12.38
CA ILE A 101 -0.22 -14.58 -13.67
C ILE A 101 1.16 -14.08 -14.10
N TRP A 102 2.06 -13.85 -13.13
CA TRP A 102 3.42 -13.40 -13.40
C TRP A 102 4.29 -14.47 -14.05
N GLN A 103 3.83 -15.73 -14.09
CA GLN A 103 4.52 -16.86 -14.73
C GLN A 103 4.00 -17.14 -16.16
N TRP A 104 3.04 -16.36 -16.65
CA TRP A 104 2.42 -16.57 -17.97
C TRP A 104 3.30 -15.97 -19.08
N GLU A 105 4.40 -16.64 -19.44
CA GLU A 105 5.42 -16.14 -20.38
C GLU A 105 4.87 -15.74 -21.76
N GLN A 106 3.75 -16.34 -22.19
CA GLN A 106 3.13 -16.07 -23.51
C GLN A 106 1.99 -15.06 -23.47
N PHE A 107 1.71 -14.46 -22.30
CA PHE A 107 0.64 -13.48 -22.16
C PHE A 107 1.07 -12.13 -22.73
N SER A 108 0.54 -11.79 -23.91
CA SER A 108 0.86 -10.55 -24.64
C SER A 108 -0.30 -9.54 -24.66
N GLY A 109 -1.41 -9.83 -23.97
CA GLY A 109 -2.55 -8.91 -23.85
C GLY A 109 -3.89 -9.58 -24.05
N ALA A 110 -4.87 -8.80 -24.50
CA ALA A 110 -6.23 -9.28 -24.71
C ALA A 110 -6.30 -10.44 -25.71
N CYS A 111 -7.13 -11.43 -25.40
CA CYS A 111 -7.33 -12.56 -26.31
C CYS A 111 -8.22 -12.16 -27.49
N SER A 112 -7.92 -12.68 -28.68
CA SER A 112 -8.77 -12.51 -29.88
C SER A 112 -10.15 -13.18 -29.74
N CYS A 113 -10.33 -14.04 -28.74
CA CYS A 113 -11.60 -14.71 -28.46
C CYS A 113 -12.64 -13.80 -27.78
N ASN A 114 -12.27 -12.58 -27.38
CA ASN A 114 -13.20 -11.63 -26.77
C ASN A 114 -13.78 -10.70 -27.86
N PRO A 115 -14.98 -10.96 -28.39
CA PRO A 115 -15.57 -10.15 -29.46
C PRO A 115 -15.86 -8.69 -29.03
N GLY A 116 -15.73 -8.36 -27.73
CA GLY A 116 -15.88 -7.01 -27.20
C GLY A 116 -14.61 -6.14 -27.27
N SER A 117 -13.42 -6.70 -27.54
CA SER A 117 -12.18 -5.92 -27.62
C SER A 117 -11.88 -5.37 -29.02
N ASP A 118 -12.63 -5.80 -30.04
CA ASP A 118 -12.55 -5.29 -31.42
C ASP A 118 -13.25 -3.92 -31.61
N ASN A 119 -13.40 -3.15 -30.52
CA ASN A 119 -13.56 -1.70 -30.61
C ASN A 119 -12.24 -0.98 -30.98
N GLN A 120 -11.31 -1.68 -31.62
CA GLN A 120 -10.54 -1.05 -32.68
C GLN A 120 -11.56 -0.63 -33.73
N ILE A 121 -12.09 0.59 -33.57
CA ILE A 121 -12.64 1.38 -34.67
C ILE A 121 -11.65 1.14 -35.82
N PRO A 122 -12.05 0.43 -36.88
CA PRO A 122 -11.17 0.30 -38.02
C PRO A 122 -10.86 1.74 -38.40
N PHE A 123 -9.58 2.07 -38.56
CA PHE A 123 -9.14 3.29 -39.25
C PHE A 123 -9.68 3.24 -40.68
N GLN A 124 -11.00 3.33 -40.84
CA GLN A 124 -11.64 3.77 -42.05
C GLN A 124 -11.51 5.28 -42.02
N HIS A 125 -10.58 5.74 -42.84
CA HIS A 125 -10.61 7.07 -43.42
C HIS A 125 -12.00 7.36 -44.00
N THR A 126 -12.94 7.83 -43.19
CA THR A 126 -14.20 8.41 -43.68
C THR A 126 -14.36 9.81 -43.09
N HIS A 127 -13.91 10.76 -43.90
CA HIS A 127 -14.40 12.13 -44.04
C HIS A 127 -15.18 12.73 -42.86
N ARG A 128 -14.50 13.65 -42.15
CA ARG A 128 -14.94 15.02 -41.89
C ARG A 128 -16.46 15.23 -41.97
N THR A 129 -17.15 14.98 -40.86
CA THR A 129 -18.44 15.63 -40.59
C THR A 129 -18.34 16.38 -39.27
N THR A 130 -18.28 17.69 -39.45
CA THR A 130 -18.53 18.74 -38.47
C THR A 130 -19.92 18.62 -37.86
N LEU A 131 -20.05 19.20 -36.67
CA LEU A 131 -21.23 19.55 -35.87
C LEU A 131 -21.57 18.56 -34.74
N ARG A 132 -21.91 18.98 -33.51
CA ARG A 132 -21.88 20.25 -32.77
C ARG A 132 -22.54 19.91 -31.42
N ASN A 133 -21.98 20.40 -30.32
CA ASN A 133 -22.65 20.53 -29.02
C ASN A 133 -23.21 19.24 -28.37
N SER A 134 -22.34 18.44 -27.76
CA SER A 134 -22.73 17.62 -26.61
C SER A 134 -21.94 18.04 -25.37
N THR A 135 -22.69 18.20 -24.29
CA THR A 135 -22.45 19.00 -23.10
C THR A 135 -21.43 18.37 -22.15
N ARG A 136 -20.20 18.91 -22.20
CA ARG A 136 -19.27 19.35 -21.12
C ARG A 136 -19.17 18.69 -19.72
N ASN A 137 -19.84 17.58 -19.38
CA ASN A 137 -19.80 17.00 -18.02
C ASN A 137 -19.20 15.57 -17.89
N SER A 138 -18.56 15.01 -18.92
CA SER A 138 -17.85 13.71 -18.83
C SER A 138 -16.31 13.84 -18.84
N ARG A 139 -15.74 14.85 -18.17
CA ARG A 139 -14.27 15.09 -18.12
C ARG A 139 -13.50 14.27 -17.06
N MET A 140 -14.17 13.38 -16.32
CA MET A 140 -13.52 12.26 -15.64
C MET A 140 -13.79 10.96 -16.39
N GLY A 141 -13.79 11.03 -17.73
CA GLY A 141 -13.61 9.85 -18.56
C GLY A 141 -12.40 9.12 -18.00
N ARG A 142 -12.65 7.92 -17.45
CA ARG A 142 -11.63 6.98 -17.05
C ARG A 142 -10.67 6.93 -18.23
N HIS A 143 -9.51 7.57 -18.10
CA HIS A 143 -8.39 7.21 -18.95
C HIS A 143 -8.25 5.73 -18.69
N ILE A 144 -8.72 4.93 -19.64
CA ILE A 144 -8.42 3.51 -19.70
C ILE A 144 -6.91 3.54 -19.88
N ILE A 145 -6.20 3.51 -18.75
CA ILE A 145 -4.76 3.33 -18.70
C ILE A 145 -4.56 2.08 -19.54
N SER A 146 -3.93 2.23 -20.70
CA SER A 146 -3.63 1.10 -21.57
C SER A 146 -2.83 0.13 -20.72
N LEU A 147 -3.47 -0.98 -20.35
CA LEU A 147 -2.86 -2.01 -19.52
C LEU A 147 -1.95 -2.80 -20.44
N ASP A 148 -0.67 -2.43 -20.46
CA ASP A 148 0.35 -3.24 -21.10
C ASP A 148 0.73 -4.38 -20.12
N PRO A 149 0.40 -5.64 -20.43
CA PRO A 149 0.71 -6.78 -19.58
C PRO A 149 2.22 -7.02 -19.44
N GLN A 150 3.03 -6.53 -20.38
CA GLN A 150 4.49 -6.68 -20.36
C GLN A 150 5.20 -5.48 -19.72
N GLN A 151 4.45 -4.50 -19.21
CA GLN A 151 5.02 -3.34 -18.54
C GLN A 151 5.86 -3.73 -17.32
N PHE A 152 5.49 -4.81 -16.62
CA PHE A 152 6.17 -5.26 -15.41
C PHE A 152 6.67 -6.70 -15.54
N VAL A 153 7.92 -6.90 -15.12
CA VAL A 153 8.59 -8.22 -15.18
C VAL A 153 8.07 -9.18 -14.11
N ASP A 154 7.78 -8.66 -12.91
CA ASP A 154 7.25 -9.40 -11.78
C ASP A 154 6.39 -8.48 -10.89
N ALA A 155 5.70 -9.08 -9.91
CA ALA A 155 4.87 -8.36 -8.94
C ALA A 155 5.67 -7.32 -8.12
N GLU A 156 6.97 -7.53 -7.95
CA GLU A 156 7.83 -6.60 -7.22
C GLU A 156 8.14 -5.35 -8.04
N HIS A 157 8.43 -5.50 -9.34
CA HIS A 157 8.62 -4.36 -10.24
C HIS A 157 7.34 -3.52 -10.35
N TRP A 158 6.17 -4.17 -10.37
CA TRP A 158 4.89 -3.47 -10.26
C TRP A 158 4.80 -2.69 -8.94
N LEU A 159 5.16 -3.31 -7.81
CA LEU A 159 5.11 -2.67 -6.49
C LEU A 159 6.06 -1.46 -6.42
N GLU A 160 7.26 -1.57 -6.96
CA GLU A 160 8.23 -0.46 -7.03
C GLU A 160 7.64 0.74 -7.78
N SER A 161 7.02 0.50 -8.94
CA SER A 161 6.34 1.54 -9.72
C SER A 161 5.13 2.13 -8.99
N TYR A 162 4.31 1.30 -8.33
CA TYR A 162 3.14 1.75 -7.58
C TYR A 162 3.52 2.64 -6.38
N LEU A 163 4.53 2.22 -5.62
CA LEU A 163 5.04 2.99 -4.48
C LEU A 163 5.76 4.26 -4.93
N TYR A 164 6.47 4.22 -6.07
CA TYR A 164 7.06 5.41 -6.68
C TYR A 164 5.99 6.47 -6.99
N GLN A 165 4.89 6.09 -7.66
CA GLN A 165 3.79 7.02 -7.93
C GLN A 165 3.23 7.62 -6.64
N THR A 166 3.04 6.80 -5.60
CA THR A 166 2.59 7.27 -4.28
C THR A 166 3.58 8.28 -3.65
N ALA A 167 4.89 8.02 -3.76
CA ALA A 167 5.92 8.92 -3.27
C ALA A 167 5.89 10.28 -4.00
N THR A 168 5.69 10.28 -5.32
CA THR A 168 5.59 11.54 -6.07
C THR A 168 4.40 12.40 -5.64
N LEU A 169 3.28 11.77 -5.24
CA LEU A 169 2.13 12.47 -4.68
C LEU A 169 2.44 13.08 -3.31
N PHE A 170 3.15 12.35 -2.44
CA PHE A 170 3.57 12.87 -1.14
C PHE A 170 4.52 14.07 -1.29
N GLU A 171 5.46 14.00 -2.23
CA GLU A 171 6.34 15.12 -2.53
C GLU A 171 5.61 16.34 -3.11
N ALA A 172 4.64 16.11 -4.01
CA ALA A 172 3.83 17.19 -4.57
C ALA A 172 3.07 17.93 -3.46
N ASN A 173 2.48 17.20 -2.51
CA ASN A 173 1.81 17.77 -1.35
C ASN A 173 2.77 18.53 -0.43
N ARG A 174 4.00 18.01 -0.22
CA ARG A 174 5.02 18.69 0.59
C ARG A 174 5.44 20.03 -0.02
N ARG A 175 5.70 20.05 -1.33
CA ARG A 175 6.04 21.28 -2.08
C ARG A 175 4.89 22.28 -2.07
N GLY A 176 3.65 21.79 -2.00
CA GLY A 176 2.43 22.58 -1.86
C GLY A 176 2.39 23.50 -0.63
N HIS A 177 3.21 23.24 0.40
CA HIS A 177 3.27 24.06 1.62
C HIS A 177 4.47 25.02 1.68
N GLU A 178 5.50 24.83 0.86
CA GLU A 178 6.77 25.60 0.91
C GLU A 178 6.84 26.78 -0.08
N TRP A 179 5.71 27.35 -0.50
CA TRP A 179 5.66 28.42 -1.52
C TRP A 179 6.43 29.72 -1.17
N SER A 180 7.01 29.82 0.03
CA SER A 180 7.69 31.02 0.51
C SER A 180 9.22 30.93 0.54
N VAL A 181 9.83 29.77 0.22
CA VAL A 181 11.31 29.64 0.28
C VAL A 181 11.94 29.92 -1.09
N PRO A 182 12.89 30.87 -1.21
CA PRO A 182 13.55 31.20 -2.47
C PRO A 182 14.30 30.00 -3.07
N SER A 183 14.23 29.88 -4.40
CA SER A 183 14.55 28.73 -5.26
C SER A 183 16.00 28.20 -5.27
N GLY A 184 16.79 28.40 -4.22
CA GLY A 184 18.25 28.17 -4.24
C GLY A 184 18.70 26.72 -4.42
N THR A 185 17.95 25.72 -3.96
CA THR A 185 18.39 24.31 -3.99
C THR A 185 17.21 23.33 -4.00
N ARG A 186 16.37 23.35 -5.04
CA ARG A 186 15.35 22.30 -5.20
C ARG A 186 16.01 20.99 -5.61
N SER A 187 15.85 19.95 -4.79
CA SER A 187 16.23 18.60 -5.19
C SER A 187 15.43 18.19 -6.43
N ALA A 188 16.09 17.49 -7.36
CA ALA A 188 15.40 16.85 -8.46
C ALA A 188 14.31 15.91 -7.91
N PRO A 189 13.16 15.76 -8.60
CA PRO A 189 12.18 14.75 -8.22
C PRO A 189 12.83 13.36 -8.25
N PRO A 190 12.40 12.44 -7.37
CA PRO A 190 12.90 11.08 -7.36
C PRO A 190 12.61 10.43 -8.72
N THR A 191 13.54 9.60 -9.17
CA THR A 191 13.43 8.84 -10.42
C THR A 191 12.84 7.46 -10.19
N ASP A 192 13.03 6.89 -9.00
CA ASP A 192 12.45 5.63 -8.57
C ASP A 192 12.09 5.64 -7.06
N ILE A 193 11.52 4.54 -6.57
CA ILE A 193 11.22 4.36 -5.15
C ILE A 193 12.49 4.18 -4.29
N TRP A 194 13.61 3.76 -4.89
CA TRP A 194 14.86 3.56 -4.17
C TRP A 194 15.53 4.88 -3.79
N ASP A 195 15.36 5.93 -4.58
CA ASP A 195 15.74 7.31 -4.22
C ASP A 195 15.07 7.74 -2.92
N VAL A 196 13.79 7.41 -2.75
CA VAL A 196 13.00 7.68 -1.54
C VAL A 196 13.54 6.88 -0.36
N VAL A 197 13.82 5.59 -0.55
CA VAL A 197 14.44 4.73 0.48
C VAL A 197 15.82 5.26 0.88
N HIS A 198 16.67 5.63 -0.07
CA HIS A 198 17.99 6.20 0.17
C HIS A 198 17.90 7.55 0.89
N SER A 199 16.95 8.40 0.53
CA SER A 199 16.70 9.67 1.21
C SER A 199 16.32 9.45 2.67
N ALA A 200 15.36 8.56 2.95
CA ALA A 200 14.92 8.24 4.30
C ALA A 200 16.05 7.63 5.16
N LEU A 201 16.85 6.71 4.59
CA LEU A 201 17.95 6.08 5.32
C LEU A 201 19.15 7.01 5.55
N ARG A 202 19.36 8.00 4.67
CA ARG A 202 20.41 9.01 4.84
C ARG A 202 20.22 9.83 6.11
N GLU A 203 18.99 10.04 6.56
CA GLU A 203 18.72 10.73 7.84
C GLU A 203 19.24 9.97 9.06
N TYR A 204 19.55 8.67 8.90
CA TYR A 204 20.10 7.80 9.94
C TYR A 204 21.54 7.37 9.65
N ASP A 205 22.25 8.03 8.72
CA ASP A 205 23.58 7.61 8.23
C ASP A 205 23.63 6.12 7.84
N CYS A 206 22.54 5.63 7.24
CA CYS A 206 22.40 4.25 6.79
C CYS A 206 22.27 4.18 5.27
N GLU A 207 22.63 3.02 4.72
CA GLU A 207 22.48 2.69 3.32
C GLU A 207 21.95 1.26 3.17
N VAL A 208 21.30 0.99 2.02
CA VAL A 208 20.90 -0.36 1.65
C VAL A 208 22.07 -1.05 0.98
N THR A 209 22.51 -2.16 1.55
CA THR A 209 23.42 -3.11 0.92
C THR A 209 22.68 -4.41 0.61
N GLY A 210 22.95 -4.94 -0.56
CA GLY A 210 22.29 -6.14 -1.06
C GLY A 210 22.53 -6.23 -2.55
N GLU A 211 22.76 -7.44 -3.04
CA GLU A 211 22.87 -7.68 -4.46
C GLU A 211 21.52 -7.41 -5.13
N PHE A 212 21.34 -6.18 -5.61
CA PHE A 212 20.29 -5.86 -6.56
C PHE A 212 20.45 -6.65 -7.87
N ASN A 213 21.64 -7.25 -8.10
CA ASN A 213 22.06 -7.69 -9.43
C ASN A 213 22.69 -9.09 -9.56
N GLU A 214 22.84 -9.92 -8.52
CA GLU A 214 23.17 -11.34 -8.78
C GLU A 214 21.90 -12.13 -9.16
N ARG A 215 21.30 -11.75 -10.30
CA ARG A 215 20.64 -12.71 -11.19
C ARG A 215 21.73 -13.63 -11.74
N LYS A 216 22.36 -14.45 -10.90
CA LYS A 216 22.99 -15.68 -11.37
C LYS A 216 21.85 -16.55 -11.87
N ARG A 217 21.45 -16.32 -13.12
CA ARG A 217 20.60 -17.22 -13.91
C ARG A 217 21.36 -18.53 -14.03
N THR A 218 21.29 -19.38 -13.00
CA THR A 218 21.57 -20.79 -13.14
C THR A 218 20.53 -21.30 -14.12
N ARG A 219 20.91 -21.38 -15.40
CA ARG A 219 20.11 -21.99 -16.46
C ARG A 219 19.99 -23.48 -16.12
N ASN A 220 19.02 -23.83 -15.30
CA ASN A 220 18.59 -25.22 -15.16
C ASN A 220 17.82 -25.56 -16.43
N ARG A 221 18.54 -26.09 -17.43
CA ARG A 221 17.93 -26.78 -18.56
C ARG A 221 17.25 -28.03 -18.01
N ALA A 222 15.93 -28.10 -18.12
CA ALA A 222 15.09 -29.26 -17.82
C ALA A 222 14.85 -29.54 -16.33
N GLY A 223 13.94 -28.77 -15.74
CA GLY A 223 13.26 -29.12 -14.50
C GLY A 223 12.39 -27.94 -14.11
N ARG A 224 11.10 -28.17 -13.85
CA ARG A 224 10.21 -27.19 -13.21
C ARG A 224 10.89 -26.74 -11.93
N ASP A 225 11.64 -25.63 -11.98
CA ASP A 225 12.22 -25.03 -10.80
C ASP A 225 11.03 -24.61 -9.95
N GLN A 226 10.88 -25.25 -8.78
CA GLN A 226 10.07 -24.67 -7.74
C GLN A 226 10.72 -23.32 -7.45
N PHE A 227 10.07 -22.25 -7.90
CA PHE A 227 10.37 -20.88 -7.49
C PHE A 227 10.08 -20.80 -5.99
N LEU A 228 10.99 -21.35 -5.19
CA LEU A 228 11.07 -21.06 -3.79
C LEU A 228 11.34 -19.57 -3.78
N VAL A 229 10.30 -18.79 -3.50
CA VAL A 229 10.33 -17.33 -3.47
C VAL A 229 11.36 -16.96 -2.44
N LYS A 230 12.62 -16.93 -2.86
CA LYS A 230 13.76 -16.64 -2.02
C LYS A 230 13.56 -15.18 -1.70
N ARG A 231 13.02 -14.93 -0.50
CA ARG A 231 12.67 -13.59 -0.04
C ARG A 231 13.88 -12.71 -0.36
N LYS A 232 13.66 -11.72 -1.22
CA LYS A 232 14.70 -10.75 -1.55
C LYS A 232 14.87 -9.90 -0.30
N LEU A 233 15.75 -10.38 0.57
CA LEU A 233 16.14 -9.71 1.78
C LEU A 233 17.18 -8.66 1.41
N VAL A 234 17.03 -7.47 1.96
CA VAL A 234 17.99 -6.38 1.89
C VAL A 234 18.62 -6.17 3.26
N GLN A 235 19.87 -5.75 3.27
CA GLN A 235 20.61 -5.44 4.49
C GLN A 235 20.73 -3.92 4.60
N VAL A 236 20.23 -3.35 5.69
CA VAL A 236 20.52 -1.96 6.03
C VAL A 236 21.78 -1.94 6.87
N VAL A 237 22.77 -1.17 6.43
CA VAL A 237 24.07 -1.03 7.10
C VAL A 237 24.39 0.46 7.28
N PRO A 238 25.26 0.82 8.22
CA PRO A 238 25.71 2.20 8.37
C PRO A 238 26.60 2.62 7.18
N SER A 239 26.40 3.81 6.61
CA SER A 239 27.04 4.26 5.36
C SER A 239 28.57 4.32 5.45
N HIS A 240 29.12 4.57 6.64
CA HIS A 240 30.57 4.67 6.85
C HIS A 240 31.32 3.33 6.75
N PHE A 241 30.63 2.19 6.68
CA PHE A 241 31.29 0.88 6.56
C PHE A 241 31.81 0.56 5.16
N ARG A 242 31.44 1.35 4.14
CA ARG A 242 31.80 1.07 2.74
C ARG A 242 33.19 1.58 2.37
N ASP A 243 33.64 2.67 3.01
CA ASP A 243 34.98 3.20 2.82
C ASP A 243 35.98 2.33 3.59
N LYS A 244 36.88 1.69 2.85
CA LYS A 244 37.73 0.53 3.23
C LYS A 244 38.76 0.76 4.35
N GLY A 245 38.56 1.71 5.24
CA GLY A 245 39.37 1.85 6.45
C GLY A 245 38.84 0.95 7.57
N HIS A 246 39.74 0.35 8.36
CA HIS A 246 39.31 -0.24 9.63
C HIS A 246 38.59 0.84 10.45
N PRO A 247 37.31 0.62 10.83
CA PRO A 247 36.58 1.60 11.62
C PRO A 247 37.32 1.79 12.95
N SER A 248 37.61 3.04 13.30
CA SER A 248 38.06 3.39 14.65
C SER A 248 37.04 2.88 15.67
N SER A 249 37.46 2.51 16.88
CA SER A 249 36.54 2.07 17.95
C SER A 249 35.41 3.07 18.19
N ASP A 250 35.70 4.37 18.02
CA ASP A 250 34.73 5.45 18.22
C ASP A 250 33.66 5.53 17.13
N THR A 251 33.93 5.04 15.91
CA THR A 251 32.90 5.02 14.85
C THR A 251 31.96 3.83 15.00
N SER A 252 32.40 2.75 15.65
CA SER A 252 31.61 1.53 15.82
C SER A 252 30.36 1.74 16.66
N TRP A 253 30.45 2.44 17.80
CA TRP A 253 29.28 2.65 18.67
C TRP A 253 28.26 3.60 18.04
N ARG A 254 28.71 4.64 17.32
CA ARG A 254 27.82 5.56 16.59
C ARG A 254 27.06 4.84 15.49
N ALA A 255 27.78 4.02 14.73
CA ALA A 255 27.17 3.24 13.66
C ALA A 255 26.12 2.26 14.19
N GLU A 256 26.37 1.61 15.33
CA GLU A 256 25.36 0.76 15.97
C GLU A 256 24.18 1.56 16.52
N ALA A 257 24.42 2.72 17.14
CA ALA A 257 23.36 3.58 17.65
C ALA A 257 22.45 4.10 16.53
N ASN A 258 23.04 4.57 15.42
CA ASN A 258 22.33 5.01 14.23
C ASN A 258 21.52 3.89 13.60
N LEU A 259 22.09 2.69 13.48
CA LEU A 259 21.37 1.53 12.95
C LEU A 259 20.21 1.11 13.86
N ARG A 260 20.40 1.11 15.18
CA ARG A 260 19.31 0.85 16.14
C ARG A 260 18.21 1.90 16.04
N ARG A 261 18.59 3.17 15.89
CA ARG A 261 17.64 4.27 15.68
C ARG A 261 16.83 4.07 14.41
N ALA A 262 17.48 3.80 13.28
CA ALA A 262 16.82 3.47 12.03
C ALA A 262 15.88 2.27 12.21
N GLY A 263 16.34 1.22 12.90
CA GLY A 263 15.54 0.03 13.16
C GLY A 263 14.29 0.28 14.00
N MET A 264 14.34 1.20 14.96
CA MET A 264 13.19 1.59 15.78
C MET A 264 12.27 2.55 15.04
N ASP A 265 12.82 3.64 14.47
CA ASP A 265 12.03 4.71 13.86
C ASP A 265 11.38 4.29 12.54
N LEU A 266 12.02 3.41 11.77
CA LEU A 266 11.44 2.82 10.56
C LEU A 266 10.74 1.47 10.82
N GLY A 267 10.62 1.05 12.09
CA GLY A 267 9.96 -0.20 12.47
C GLY A 267 10.57 -1.46 11.85
N LEU A 268 11.83 -1.43 11.39
CA LEU A 268 12.49 -2.57 10.71
C LEU A 268 12.80 -3.73 11.67
N LEU A 269 12.76 -3.46 12.99
CA LEU A 269 12.91 -4.48 14.03
C LEU A 269 11.60 -5.20 14.37
N LEU A 270 10.46 -4.68 13.90
CA LEU A 270 9.18 -5.34 14.07
C LEU A 270 9.09 -6.48 13.06
N GLU A 271 9.09 -7.73 13.54
CA GLU A 271 8.67 -8.86 12.71
C GLU A 271 7.22 -8.61 12.27
N HIS A 272 7.03 -8.13 11.04
CA HIS A 272 5.71 -8.04 10.46
C HIS A 272 5.22 -9.46 10.18
N PRO A 273 4.02 -9.84 10.66
CA PRO A 273 3.42 -11.09 10.26
C PRO A 273 3.28 -11.05 8.75
N HIS A 274 4.05 -11.90 8.08
CA HIS A 274 3.88 -12.08 6.66
C HIS A 274 2.44 -12.52 6.39
N PRO A 275 1.79 -12.03 5.32
CA PRO A 275 0.59 -12.70 4.84
C PRO A 275 0.95 -14.18 4.72
N PRO A 276 0.15 -15.11 5.27
CA PRO A 276 0.48 -16.52 5.27
C PRO A 276 0.52 -16.99 3.82
N ILE A 277 1.72 -16.99 3.23
CA ILE A 277 2.01 -17.79 2.05
C ILE A 277 2.00 -19.20 2.59
N ILE A 278 0.85 -19.87 2.55
CA ILE A 278 0.65 -21.24 3.02
C ILE A 278 1.80 -22.11 2.51
N PRO A 279 2.73 -22.58 3.37
CA PRO A 279 3.64 -23.63 3.00
C PRO A 279 3.20 -24.89 3.74
N VAL A 280 2.91 -25.91 2.95
CA VAL A 280 2.77 -27.30 3.40
C VAL A 280 3.93 -27.67 4.33
N LYS A 281 3.59 -28.09 5.56
CA LYS A 281 4.42 -28.74 6.61
C LYS A 281 5.60 -27.93 7.17
N PHE A 282 5.39 -27.35 8.35
CA PHE A 282 6.45 -26.83 9.23
C PHE A 282 7.10 -27.94 10.07
N SER A 283 8.44 -27.88 10.17
CA SER A 283 9.25 -28.60 11.16
C SER A 283 9.66 -27.63 12.30
N PRO A 284 9.74 -28.05 13.57
CA PRO A 284 9.88 -27.15 14.70
C PRO A 284 11.31 -27.14 15.23
N HIS A 285 12.10 -26.09 14.97
CA HIS A 285 13.31 -25.83 15.78
C HIS A 285 13.33 -24.40 16.32
N SER A 286 13.39 -24.36 17.65
CA SER A 286 13.33 -23.21 18.54
C SER A 286 14.74 -22.65 18.76
N THR A 287 14.90 -21.34 18.60
CA THR A 287 16.02 -20.60 19.23
C THR A 287 15.46 -19.46 20.07
N ARG A 288 15.73 -19.53 21.37
CA ARG A 288 15.44 -18.53 22.40
C ARG A 288 16.15 -17.20 22.07
N ARG A 289 15.37 -16.13 21.83
CA ARG A 289 15.84 -14.73 21.91
C ARG A 289 15.09 -13.99 23.01
N LEU A 290 15.80 -13.05 23.65
CA LEU A 290 15.33 -12.22 24.75
C LEU A 290 14.09 -11.43 24.35
N ARG A 291 13.02 -11.66 25.12
CA ARG A 291 11.67 -11.14 24.91
C ARG A 291 11.60 -9.73 25.46
N TRP A 292 11.84 -8.73 24.60
CA TRP A 292 11.19 -7.43 24.80
C TRP A 292 9.67 -7.67 24.84
N PRO A 293 8.89 -6.90 25.61
CA PRO A 293 7.43 -7.02 25.58
C PRO A 293 6.99 -6.78 24.14
N SER A 294 6.64 -7.87 23.46
CA SER A 294 6.22 -7.89 22.07
C SER A 294 4.96 -7.06 21.93
N ALA A 295 5.13 -5.79 21.54
CA ALA A 295 4.05 -4.97 21.02
C ALA A 295 3.43 -5.60 19.75
N SER A 296 4.06 -6.63 19.15
CA SER A 296 3.54 -7.33 17.97
C SER A 296 2.27 -8.14 18.22
N ASN A 297 1.93 -8.54 19.46
CA ASN A 297 0.61 -9.15 19.74
C ASN A 297 -0.43 -8.13 20.27
N SER A 298 -0.01 -6.93 20.69
CA SER A 298 -0.93 -5.89 21.16
C SER A 298 -1.25 -4.83 20.09
N CYS A 299 -0.36 -4.58 19.13
CA CYS A 299 -0.65 -3.70 17.99
C CYS A 299 -1.60 -4.33 16.97
N TYR A 300 -1.55 -5.66 16.77
CA TYR A 300 -2.55 -6.36 15.95
C TYR A 300 -3.91 -6.49 16.64
N LYS A 301 -3.95 -6.47 17.98
CA LYS A 301 -5.20 -6.28 18.72
C LYS A 301 -5.85 -4.93 18.43
N GLY A 302 -5.09 -3.91 18.02
CA GLY A 302 -5.62 -2.63 17.56
C GLY A 302 -6.38 -2.75 16.23
N GLN A 303 -5.91 -3.62 15.33
CA GLN A 303 -6.59 -3.90 14.06
C GLN A 303 -7.84 -4.76 14.29
N ASP A 304 -7.79 -5.73 15.21
CA ASP A 304 -9.00 -6.37 15.73
C ASP A 304 -9.95 -5.33 16.33
N ILE A 305 -9.46 -4.33 17.09
CA ILE A 305 -10.32 -3.29 17.67
C ILE A 305 -10.94 -2.41 16.58
N VAL A 306 -10.21 -2.04 15.53
CA VAL A 306 -10.77 -1.26 14.41
C VAL A 306 -11.78 -2.09 13.61
N GLU A 307 -11.48 -3.36 13.31
CA GLU A 307 -12.41 -4.28 12.67
C GLU A 307 -13.62 -4.58 13.57
N LEU A 308 -13.43 -4.62 14.89
CA LEU A 308 -14.47 -4.81 15.90
C LEU A 308 -15.32 -3.56 16.06
N PHE A 309 -14.75 -2.36 15.99
CA PHE A 309 -15.51 -1.11 15.92
C PHE A 309 -16.27 -1.03 14.59
N GLN A 310 -15.66 -1.40 13.47
CA GLN A 310 -16.31 -1.39 12.16
C GLN A 310 -17.48 -2.39 12.11
N THR A 311 -17.29 -3.62 12.59
CA THR A 311 -18.37 -4.60 12.72
C THR A 311 -19.41 -4.16 13.75
N PHE A 312 -19.01 -3.56 14.87
CA PHE A 312 -19.95 -3.00 15.84
C PHE A 312 -20.80 -1.87 15.24
N PHE A 313 -20.21 -0.95 14.48
CA PHE A 313 -20.93 0.11 13.78
C PHE A 313 -21.86 -0.46 12.70
N GLN A 314 -21.45 -1.49 11.97
CA GLN A 314 -22.33 -2.19 11.02
C GLN A 314 -23.52 -2.85 11.72
N ILE A 315 -23.28 -3.54 12.84
CA ILE A 315 -24.34 -4.15 13.65
C ILE A 315 -25.29 -3.07 14.16
N LEU A 316 -24.76 -2.00 14.77
CA LEU A 316 -25.55 -0.89 15.28
C LEU A 316 -26.39 -0.23 14.17
N ALA A 317 -25.80 0.01 12.99
CA ALA A 317 -26.51 0.57 11.84
C ALA A 317 -27.65 -0.35 11.37
N SER A 318 -27.41 -1.67 11.30
CA SER A 318 -28.43 -2.65 10.93
C SER A 318 -29.58 -2.71 11.94
N LEU A 319 -29.27 -2.58 13.23
CA LEU A 319 -30.24 -2.60 14.33
C LEU A 319 -31.10 -1.33 14.31
N LEU A 320 -30.50 -0.17 14.09
CA LEU A 320 -31.21 1.09 13.89
C LEU A 320 -32.12 1.04 12.65
N ALA A 321 -31.65 0.47 11.53
CA ALA A 321 -32.47 0.29 10.34
C ALA A 321 -33.67 -0.64 10.60
N ALA A 322 -33.49 -1.72 11.37
CA ALA A 322 -34.58 -2.60 11.78
C ALA A 322 -35.58 -1.88 12.72
N CYS A 323 -35.09 -1.14 13.71
CA CYS A 323 -35.93 -0.37 14.63
C CYS A 323 -36.75 0.72 13.93
N LEU A 324 -36.25 1.30 12.85
CA LEU A 324 -36.99 2.31 12.06
C LEU A 324 -37.95 1.67 11.05
N SER A 325 -37.59 0.54 10.45
CA SER A 325 -38.43 -0.13 9.43
C SER A 325 -39.63 -0.87 10.02
N LEU A 326 -39.50 -1.47 11.21
CA LEU A 326 -40.60 -2.16 11.90
C LEU A 326 -41.84 -1.28 12.14
N PRO A 327 -41.77 -0.11 12.77
CA PRO A 327 -42.94 0.73 12.99
C PRO A 327 -43.54 1.25 11.67
N ILE A 328 -42.71 1.50 10.65
CA ILE A 328 -43.20 1.91 9.32
C ILE A 328 -44.00 0.78 8.67
N THR A 329 -43.48 -0.44 8.67
CA THR A 329 -44.19 -1.61 8.12
C THR A 329 -45.47 -1.90 8.89
N PHE A 330 -45.46 -1.78 10.22
CA PHE A 330 -46.65 -1.95 11.05
C PHE A 330 -47.70 -0.85 10.78
N ALA A 331 -47.26 0.40 10.60
CA ALA A 331 -48.14 1.51 10.23
C ALA A 331 -48.76 1.31 8.84
N ILE A 332 -47.98 0.85 7.85
CA ILE A 332 -48.49 0.52 6.51
C ILE A 332 -49.51 -0.63 6.58
N LEU A 333 -49.23 -1.66 7.36
CA LEU A 333 -50.13 -2.81 7.54
C LEU A 333 -51.43 -2.40 8.25
N ALA A 334 -51.33 -1.59 9.31
CA ALA A 334 -52.50 -1.03 9.98
C ALA A 334 -53.32 -0.15 9.03
N LEU A 335 -52.68 0.71 8.24
CA LEU A 335 -53.35 1.59 7.29
C LEU A 335 -54.02 0.79 6.16
N THR A 336 -53.38 -0.26 5.65
CA THR A 336 -53.99 -1.16 4.66
C THR A 336 -55.19 -1.93 5.22
N ILE A 337 -55.10 -2.44 6.45
CA ILE A 337 -56.25 -3.05 7.15
C ILE A 337 -57.37 -2.03 7.31
N VAL A 338 -57.06 -0.83 7.81
CA VAL A 338 -58.06 0.23 7.98
C VAL A 338 -58.70 0.56 6.63
N CYS A 339 -57.93 0.80 5.57
CA CYS A 339 -58.48 1.07 4.23
C CYS A 339 -59.32 -0.08 3.67
N PHE A 340 -58.99 -1.34 3.97
CA PHE A 340 -59.75 -2.50 3.51
C PHE A 340 -61.08 -2.66 4.26
N TYR A 341 -61.08 -2.44 5.57
CA TYR A 341 -62.27 -2.63 6.43
C TYR A 341 -63.15 -1.38 6.53
N SER A 342 -62.56 -0.19 6.46
CA SER A 342 -63.31 1.04 6.22
C SER A 342 -63.70 1.10 4.76
N ARG A 343 -64.59 0.20 4.31
CA ARG A 343 -65.32 0.40 3.05
C ARG A 343 -65.95 1.79 3.12
N PRO A 344 -65.44 2.81 2.41
CA PRO A 344 -66.04 4.12 2.50
C PRO A 344 -67.38 4.01 1.77
N ARG A 345 -68.48 3.92 2.55
CA ARG A 345 -69.85 3.93 1.99
C ARG A 345 -70.12 5.19 1.15
N SER A 346 -69.25 6.21 1.27
CA SER A 346 -69.29 7.47 0.53
C SER A 346 -68.76 7.42 -0.92
N PHE A 347 -68.19 6.29 -1.40
CA PHE A 347 -67.86 6.10 -2.83
C PHE A 347 -68.88 5.25 -3.59
N ARG A 348 -70.13 5.19 -3.12
CA ARG A 348 -71.29 4.94 -3.99
C ARG A 348 -71.88 6.29 -4.37
N ILE A 349 -71.28 6.95 -5.35
CA ILE A 349 -71.98 8.00 -6.10
C ILE A 349 -72.52 7.34 -7.36
N LEU A 350 -73.84 7.26 -7.37
CA LEU A 350 -74.73 7.08 -8.52
C LEU A 350 -74.63 8.32 -9.42
#